data_AF-A0A382F7Q3-F1
#
_entry.id   AF-A0A382F7Q3-F1
#
_cell.length_a   1.000
_cell.length_b   1.000
_cell.length_c   1.000
_cell.angle_alpha   90.00
_cell.angle_beta   90.00
_cell.angle_gamma   90.00
#
_symmetry.space_group_name_H-M   'P 1'
#
loop_
_entity.id
_entity.type
_entity.pdbx_description
1 polymer ?
#
loop_
_entity_poly.entity_id
_entity_poly.type
_entity_poly.pdbx_seq_one_letter_code
_entity_poly.pdbx_strand_id
1 'polypeptide(L)'
;DIDWEDEVRIAIEERASYSTDALTGMEASLRFPGPETLETKIFGRLSAWQNWIFQRPNAVGEEGALNLYGTGKQANYDKKRV
;
A
#
# COMPACT_ATOMS: atom_id res chain seq x y z
N ASP A 1 30.82 20.90 -5.63
CA ASP A 1 31.53 20.39 -4.44
C ASP A 1 30.98 21.02 -3.16
N ILE A 2 30.86 22.35 -3.08
CA ILE A 2 30.39 23.06 -1.88
C ILE A 2 28.93 22.72 -1.48
N ASP A 3 28.01 22.56 -2.43
CA ASP A 3 26.58 22.38 -2.11
C ASP A 3 26.17 20.92 -1.85
N TRP A 4 27.05 19.96 -2.13
CA TRP A 4 26.72 18.53 -2.15
C TRP A 4 26.26 18.02 -0.78
N GLU A 5 27.00 18.38 0.28
CA GLU A 5 26.70 17.89 1.64
C GLU A 5 25.32 18.37 2.11
N ASP A 6 24.98 19.62 1.82
CA ASP A 6 23.69 20.19 2.22
C ASP A 6 22.54 19.68 1.35
N GLU A 7 22.70 19.61 0.03
CA GLU A 7 21.65 19.08 -0.86
C GLU A 7 21.27 17.63 -0.52
N VAL A 8 22.27 16.77 -0.33
CA VAL A 8 22.04 15.35 0.00
C VAL A 8 21.44 15.21 1.39
N ARG A 9 21.94 15.96 2.38
CA ARG A 9 21.40 15.93 3.74
C ARG A 9 19.93 16.35 3.75
N ILE A 10 19.60 17.46 3.10
CA ILE A 10 18.21 17.96 3.00
C ILE A 10 17.32 16.91 2.34
N ALA A 11 17.74 16.33 1.21
CA ALA A 11 16.95 15.33 0.51
C ALA A 11 16.66 14.07 1.38
N ILE A 12 17.63 13.64 2.19
CA ILE A 12 17.47 12.50 3.10
C ILE A 12 16.57 12.86 4.28
N GLU A 13 16.77 14.04 4.89
CA GLU A 13 15.95 14.53 6.00
C GLU A 13 14.48 14.69 5.57
N GLU A 14 14.23 15.29 4.40
CA GLU A 14 12.88 15.42 3.84
C GLU A 14 12.23 14.06 3.60
N ARG A 15 12.99 13.12 3.02
CA ARG A 15 12.52 11.75 2.76
C ARG A 15 12.09 11.04 4.04
N ALA A 16 12.79 11.26 5.15
CA ALA A 16 12.44 10.71 6.45
C ALA A 16 11.24 11.41 7.10
N SER A 17 10.99 12.68 6.75
CA SER A 17 9.91 13.47 7.35
C SER A 17 8.53 13.23 6.75
N TYR A 18 8.45 12.80 5.48
CA TYR A 18 7.18 12.56 4.80
C TYR A 18 6.50 11.24 5.21
N SER A 19 5.19 11.16 4.97
CA SER A 19 4.44 9.91 5.16
C SER A 19 5.00 8.80 4.28
N THR A 20 5.35 7.67 4.90
CA THR A 20 5.85 6.47 4.21
C THR A 20 4.83 5.92 3.22
N ASP A 21 3.54 5.99 3.55
CA ASP A 21 2.46 5.48 2.70
C ASP A 21 2.33 6.33 1.44
N ALA A 22 2.40 7.66 1.60
CA ALA A 22 2.32 8.61 0.50
C ALA A 22 3.53 8.49 -0.43
N LEU A 23 4.75 8.40 0.12
CA LEU A 23 5.97 8.21 -0.67
C LEU A 23 5.96 6.89 -1.44
N THR A 24 5.49 5.81 -0.81
CA THR A 24 5.35 4.50 -1.47
C THR A 24 4.41 4.59 -2.67
N GLY A 25 3.25 5.24 -2.52
CA GLY A 25 2.31 5.47 -3.62
C GLY A 25 2.91 6.33 -4.73
N MET A 26 3.57 7.44 -4.36
CA MET A 26 4.23 8.34 -5.31
C MET A 26 5.29 7.62 -6.14
N GLU A 27 6.17 6.84 -5.50
CA GLU A 27 7.21 6.09 -6.20
C GLU A 27 6.65 5.02 -7.12
N ALA A 28 5.59 4.31 -6.69
CA ALA A 28 4.92 3.32 -7.53
C ALA A 28 4.36 3.98 -8.81
N SER A 29 3.82 5.19 -8.73
CA SER A 29 3.31 5.92 -9.89
C SER A 29 4.42 6.50 -10.77
N LEU A 30 5.44 7.13 -10.18
CA LEU A 30 6.50 7.81 -10.94
C LEU A 30 7.49 6.83 -11.59
N ARG A 31 7.75 5.66 -10.98
CA ARG A 31 8.64 4.64 -11.54
C ARG A 31 7.98 3.83 -12.66
N PHE A 32 6.65 3.73 -12.67
CA PHE A 32 5.88 3.01 -13.68
C PHE A 32 4.81 3.91 -14.34
N PRO A 33 5.21 5.01 -15.02
CA PRO A 33 4.28 6.05 -15.46
C PRO A 33 3.56 5.74 -16.79
N GLY A 34 3.86 4.60 -17.41
CA GLY A 34 3.60 4.38 -18.84
C GLY A 34 3.05 2.98 -19.14
N PRO A 35 3.60 2.30 -20.17
CA PRO A 35 3.08 1.01 -20.63
C PRO A 35 2.93 -0.02 -19.51
N GLU A 36 1.81 -0.74 -19.50
CA GLU A 36 1.57 -1.83 -18.56
C GLU A 36 1.93 -3.19 -19.18
N THR A 37 2.70 -4.00 -18.46
CA THR A 37 2.90 -5.43 -18.72
C THR A 37 2.03 -6.26 -17.78
N LEU A 38 2.09 -7.59 -17.92
CA LEU A 38 1.44 -8.48 -16.96
C LEU A 38 1.98 -8.25 -15.54
N GLU A 39 3.30 -8.12 -15.41
CA GLU A 39 4.00 -7.93 -14.14
C GLU A 39 3.63 -6.59 -13.51
N THR A 40 3.60 -5.49 -14.28
CA THR A 40 3.20 -4.18 -13.73
C THR A 40 1.72 -4.15 -13.33
N LYS A 41 0.85 -4.92 -13.99
CA LYS A 41 -0.55 -5.09 -13.55
C LYS A 41 -0.66 -5.90 -12.25
N ILE A 42 0.20 -6.90 -12.05
CA ILE A 42 0.27 -7.65 -10.81
C ILE A 42 0.69 -6.73 -9.66
N PHE A 43 1.80 -5.99 -9.80
CA PHE A 43 2.32 -5.14 -8.72
C PHE A 43 1.56 -3.82 -8.54
N GLY A 44 0.97 -3.28 -9.61
CA GLY A 44 0.10 -2.11 -9.56
C GLY A 44 -1.32 -2.52 -9.20
N ARG A 45 -2.15 -2.78 -10.23
CA ARG A 45 -3.59 -2.98 -10.09
C ARG A 45 -3.96 -4.07 -9.08
N LEU A 46 -3.43 -5.28 -9.22
CA LEU A 46 -3.82 -6.40 -8.36
C LEU A 46 -3.34 -6.18 -6.92
N SER A 47 -2.05 -5.89 -6.74
CA SER A 47 -1.46 -5.77 -5.40
C SER A 47 -1.96 -4.53 -4.66
N ALA A 48 -2.19 -3.39 -5.32
CA ALA A 48 -2.73 -2.20 -4.65
C ALA A 48 -4.16 -2.44 -4.13
N TRP A 49 -5.03 -3.08 -4.92
CA TRP A 49 -6.36 -3.47 -4.46
C TRP A 49 -6.30 -4.49 -3.33
N GLN A 50 -5.37 -5.44 -3.41
CA GLN A 50 -5.18 -6.41 -2.34
C GLN A 50 -4.68 -5.77 -1.04
N ASN A 51 -3.74 -4.82 -1.13
CA ASN A 51 -3.26 -4.06 0.03
C ASN A 51 -4.40 -3.30 0.71
N TRP A 52 -5.31 -2.70 -0.08
CA TRP A 52 -6.51 -2.06 0.45
C TRP A 52 -7.46 -3.04 1.14
N ILE A 53 -7.64 -4.25 0.61
CA ILE A 53 -8.43 -5.30 1.25
C ILE A 53 -7.78 -5.72 2.58
N PHE A 54 -6.46 -5.90 2.61
CA PHE A 54 -5.72 -6.38 3.78
C PHE A 54 -5.68 -5.41 4.95
N GLN A 55 -5.96 -4.13 4.74
CA GLN A 55 -6.03 -3.15 5.82
C GLN A 55 -7.43 -3.01 6.43
N ARG A 56 -8.44 -3.75 5.93
CA ARG A 56 -9.85 -3.57 6.30
C ARG A 56 -10.39 -4.69 7.20
N PRO A 57 -11.34 -4.36 8.10
CA PRO A 57 -11.84 -5.30 9.12
C PRO A 57 -12.54 -6.53 8.53
N ASN A 58 -13.20 -6.39 7.37
CA ASN A 58 -13.84 -7.54 6.69
C ASN A 58 -12.84 -8.69 6.42
N ALA A 59 -11.57 -8.38 6.15
CA ALA A 59 -10.54 -9.40 5.89
C ALA A 59 -9.81 -9.80 7.19
N VAL A 60 -9.23 -8.82 7.89
CA VAL A 60 -8.25 -9.05 8.98
C VAL A 60 -8.78 -8.76 10.40
N GLY A 61 -10.02 -8.27 10.55
CA GLY A 61 -10.62 -7.96 11.85
C GLY A 61 -10.94 -9.22 12.67
N GLU A 62 -11.22 -9.07 13.97
CA GLU A 62 -11.48 -10.21 14.88
C GLU A 62 -12.63 -11.11 14.39
N GLU A 63 -13.71 -10.52 13.89
CA GLU A 63 -14.83 -11.23 13.24
C GLU A 63 -14.71 -11.29 11.70
N GLY A 64 -13.52 -11.01 11.18
CA GLY A 64 -13.20 -11.00 9.76
C GLY A 64 -12.97 -12.39 9.17
N ALA A 65 -12.92 -12.45 7.84
CA ALA A 65 -12.83 -13.70 7.09
C ALA A 65 -11.62 -14.57 7.45
N LEU A 66 -10.44 -13.95 7.61
CA LEU A 66 -9.19 -14.68 7.84
C LEU A 66 -9.14 -15.27 9.25
N ASN A 67 -9.54 -14.52 10.27
CA ASN A 67 -9.48 -14.96 11.67
C ASN A 67 -10.50 -16.06 11.99
N LEU A 68 -11.65 -16.06 11.32
CA LEU A 68 -12.71 -17.05 11.56
C LEU A 68 -12.55 -18.32 10.73
N TYR A 69 -11.58 -18.38 9.82
CA TYR A 69 -11.32 -19.58 9.03
C TYR A 69 -11.05 -20.80 9.93
N GLY A 70 -11.79 -21.89 9.72
CA GLY A 70 -11.67 -23.12 10.51
C GLY A 70 -12.41 -23.12 11.86
N THR A 71 -13.00 -22.00 12.29
CA THR A 71 -13.72 -21.90 13.59
C THR A 71 -15.17 -22.40 13.53
N GLY A 72 -15.73 -22.58 12.33
CA GLY A 72 -17.15 -22.89 12.11
C GLY A 72 -18.11 -21.70 12.26
N LYS A 73 -17.60 -20.49 12.58
CA LYS A 73 -18.39 -19.25 12.64
C LYS A 73 -18.39 -18.54 11.29
N GLN A 74 -19.50 -17.87 10.97
CA GLN A 74 -19.60 -17.02 9.78
C GLN A 74 -19.02 -15.63 10.06
N ALA A 75 -18.26 -15.09 9.12
CA ALA A 75 -17.69 -13.74 9.21
C ALA A 75 -18.74 -12.63 9.14
N ASN A 76 -18.48 -11.56 9.88
CA ASN A 76 -19.33 -10.38 9.96
C ASN A 76 -18.82 -9.30 8.99
N TYR A 77 -19.55 -9.08 7.90
CA TYR A 77 -19.14 -8.16 6.85
C TYR A 77 -19.94 -6.87 6.87
N ASP A 78 -19.26 -5.72 6.81
CA ASP A 78 -19.88 -4.48 6.35
C ASP A 78 -20.22 -4.62 4.85
N LYS A 79 -21.52 -4.53 4.54
CA LYS A 79 -22.07 -4.71 3.19
C LYS A 79 -22.06 -3.41 2.37
N LYS A 80 -21.66 -2.28 2.96
CA LYS A 80 -21.57 -1.00 2.25
C LYS A 80 -20.44 -1.05 1.21
N ARG A 81 -20.73 -0.60 -0.01
CA ARG A 81 -19.72 -0.40 -1.06
C ARG A 81 -18.92 0.88 -0.82
N VAL A 82 -17.69 0.91 -1.33
CA VAL A 82 -16.78 2.07 -1.32
C VAL A 82 -16.59 2.53 -2.76
#